data_AF-A0A942C5G8-F1
#
_entry.id   AF-A0A942C5G8-F1
#
_cell.length_a   1.000
_cell.length_b   1.000
_cell.length_c   1.000
_cell.angle_alpha   90.00
_cell.angle_beta   90.00
_cell.angle_gamma   90.00
#
_symmetry.space_group_name_H-M   'P 1'
#
loop_
_entity.id
_entity.type
_entity.pdbx_description
1 polymer ?
#
loop_
_entity_poly.entity_id
_entity_poly.type
_entity_poly.pdbx_seq_one_letter_code
_entity_poly.pdbx_strand_id
1 'polypeptide(L)'
;MKASPFSYLAFLSLLMALSINTVAQSGQYTVQVDSMTAQEAAEGKVQTLRSQGQQAYWLKSNVPGQGLRYRVRVGRFPSRVAAQNFGSRLKQQGLTADYFVALYEGTSSSLSDPVKKPAPPPVLGVTPKTAPVETKTAEDKPAQRQREIKSVPTPIQSPPPANTTVEKPANTPPTNGNVTKPIVAPQPVMTPTIPSNTPAPKSVTPPPTESKPLQSKPLNPTPLDEVKPPRDKKAENVVPNNSAAPTTNSPATTTAAIAAKPEVVLDKAATTSGPNIKVVGGEVTTPPADTFLRFEERTYGYSFEHPNYWNGGRLSPEELQTQRIDAGAVFRSQEDVAFMNAIWNSLKNANSPAYDNNLIVDLVIKSLSSGTGLQGLSEVSRRMVQEGDQIKTFVDLRTLFRQPRASSPLEFQGKAVIIRANTGILLVVSFYSKDSAPAMIAAAERIISSARVP
;
A
#
# COMPACT_ATOMS: atom_id res chain seq x y z
N MET A 1 -1.52 54.36 -11.91
CA MET A 1 -0.27 53.76 -11.42
C MET A 1 0.02 52.53 -12.29
N LYS A 2 1.14 52.51 -13.01
CA LYS A 2 1.52 51.43 -13.93
C LYS A 2 2.33 50.38 -13.15
N ALA A 3 1.80 49.17 -13.01
CA ALA A 3 2.50 48.06 -12.36
C ALA A 3 3.66 47.58 -13.25
N SER A 4 4.84 47.38 -12.65
CA SER A 4 6.05 46.99 -13.36
C SER A 4 6.07 45.47 -13.66
N PRO A 5 6.51 45.05 -14.86
CA PRO A 5 6.50 43.64 -15.27
C PRO A 5 7.60 42.78 -14.60
N PHE A 6 8.47 43.37 -13.77
CA PHE A 6 9.61 42.69 -13.18
C PHE A 6 9.31 41.92 -11.88
N SER A 7 8.09 41.99 -11.35
CA SER A 7 7.73 41.34 -10.08
C SER A 7 7.31 39.87 -10.18
N TYR A 8 7.09 39.34 -11.40
CA TYR A 8 6.63 37.96 -11.61
C TYR A 8 7.77 36.93 -11.68
N LEU A 9 8.99 37.35 -12.05
CA LEU A 9 10.14 36.44 -12.18
C LEU A 9 10.77 36.04 -10.83
N ALA A 10 10.72 36.92 -9.82
CA ALA A 10 11.18 36.59 -8.47
C ALA A 10 10.21 35.66 -7.71
N PHE A 11 8.91 35.68 -8.05
CA PHE A 11 7.91 34.81 -7.43
C PHE A 11 7.86 33.40 -8.07
N LEU A 12 8.26 33.27 -9.34
CA LEU A 12 8.37 31.98 -10.02
C LEU A 12 9.56 31.13 -9.52
N SER A 13 10.66 31.77 -9.09
CA SER A 13 11.79 31.06 -8.47
C SER A 13 11.51 30.59 -7.03
N LEU A 14 10.55 31.19 -6.32
CA LEU A 14 10.12 30.71 -5.00
C LEU A 14 9.12 29.54 -5.09
N LEU A 15 8.39 29.40 -6.21
CA LEU A 15 7.48 28.27 -6.48
C LEU A 15 8.22 26.96 -6.87
N MET A 16 9.46 27.04 -7.38
CA MET A 16 10.30 25.85 -7.66
C MET A 16 10.99 25.29 -6.41
N ALA A 17 11.17 26.09 -5.36
CA ALA A 17 11.83 25.69 -4.12
C ALA A 17 10.90 24.95 -3.13
N LEU A 18 9.58 24.92 -3.41
CA LEU A 18 8.61 24.01 -2.76
C LEU A 18 8.39 22.74 -3.59
N SER A 19 9.44 22.24 -4.24
CA SER A 19 9.56 20.80 -4.49
C SER A 19 9.72 20.13 -3.12
N ILE A 20 8.60 19.97 -2.42
CA ILE A 20 8.51 19.20 -1.19
C ILE A 20 9.00 17.83 -1.60
N ASN A 21 10.26 17.52 -1.30
CA ASN A 21 10.73 16.16 -1.25
C ASN A 21 9.70 15.48 -0.37
N THR A 22 8.82 14.70 -0.99
CA THR A 22 8.09 13.67 -0.32
C THR A 22 9.21 12.83 0.26
N VAL A 23 9.57 13.11 1.51
CA VAL A 23 10.16 12.14 2.39
C VAL A 23 9.03 11.14 2.55
N ALA A 24 8.81 10.33 1.51
CA ALA A 24 8.32 8.99 1.66
C ALA A 24 9.14 8.51 2.84
N GLN A 25 8.48 8.33 3.98
CA GLN A 25 9.09 7.61 5.08
C GLN A 25 9.49 6.31 4.42
N SER A 26 10.77 6.22 4.03
CA SER A 26 11.31 5.15 3.22
C SER A 26 11.41 4.02 4.20
N GLY A 27 10.24 3.41 4.45
CA GLY A 27 10.10 2.30 5.35
C GLY A 27 11.12 1.30 4.85
N GLN A 28 12.11 1.05 5.69
CA GLN A 28 13.08 0.02 5.38
C GLN A 28 12.29 -1.29 5.27
N TYR A 29 12.78 -2.22 4.47
CA TYR A 29 12.17 -3.53 4.30
C TYR A 29 13.04 -4.58 4.99
N THR A 30 12.45 -5.70 5.37
CA THR A 30 13.16 -6.83 5.99
C THR A 30 12.57 -8.12 5.47
N VAL A 31 13.37 -9.20 5.46
CA VAL A 31 12.92 -10.50 4.98
C VAL A 31 12.53 -11.36 6.17
N GLN A 32 11.25 -11.69 6.30
CA GLN A 32 10.77 -12.67 7.26
C GLN A 32 10.95 -14.07 6.70
N VAL A 33 11.69 -14.90 7.42
CA VAL A 33 12.05 -16.27 6.99
C VAL A 33 11.27 -17.34 7.75
N ASP A 34 10.77 -17.03 8.95
CA ASP A 34 9.99 -17.98 9.76
C ASP A 34 9.06 -17.27 10.74
N SER A 35 8.07 -17.99 11.28
CA SER A 35 7.12 -17.52 12.28
C SER A 35 6.72 -18.64 13.25
N MET A 36 7.38 -18.66 14.41
CA MET A 36 7.31 -19.76 15.38
C MET A 36 6.40 -19.42 16.56
N THR A 37 5.87 -20.41 17.26
CA THR A 37 5.06 -20.22 18.49
C THR A 37 5.91 -20.22 19.76
N ALA A 38 7.08 -20.87 19.74
CA ALA A 38 8.05 -20.90 20.84
C ALA A 38 9.16 -19.87 20.63
N GLN A 39 9.54 -19.17 21.70
CA GLN A 39 10.58 -18.14 21.66
C GLN A 39 11.96 -18.77 21.42
N GLU A 40 12.24 -19.87 22.09
CA GLU A 40 13.52 -20.59 22.08
C GLU A 40 13.83 -21.13 20.68
N ALA A 41 12.80 -21.58 19.96
CA ALA A 41 12.92 -22.03 18.58
C ALA A 41 13.30 -20.86 17.65
N ALA A 42 12.67 -19.69 17.83
CA ALA A 42 12.98 -18.49 17.04
C ALA A 42 14.39 -17.97 17.34
N GLU A 43 14.81 -18.01 18.59
CA GLU A 43 16.17 -17.64 19.01
C GLU A 43 17.21 -18.60 18.43
N GLY A 44 16.98 -19.91 18.50
CA GLY A 44 17.83 -20.93 17.86
C GLY A 44 17.99 -20.69 16.36
N LYS A 45 16.89 -20.40 15.65
CA LYS A 45 16.93 -20.08 14.21
C LYS A 45 17.70 -18.79 13.93
N VAL A 46 17.53 -17.75 14.75
CA VAL A 46 18.30 -16.50 14.65
C VAL A 46 19.79 -16.77 14.84
N GLN A 47 20.17 -17.60 15.82
CA GLN A 47 21.56 -17.94 16.08
C GLN A 47 22.19 -18.73 14.91
N THR A 48 21.46 -19.67 14.31
CA THR A 48 21.89 -20.37 13.10
C THR A 48 22.10 -19.41 11.93
N LEU A 49 21.18 -18.47 11.70
CA LEU A 49 21.33 -17.49 10.63
C LEU A 49 22.51 -16.54 10.89
N ARG A 50 22.73 -16.14 12.15
CA ARG A 50 23.88 -15.31 12.54
C ARG A 50 25.21 -16.03 12.37
N SER A 51 25.29 -17.33 12.68
CA SER A 51 26.52 -18.11 12.44
C SER A 51 26.82 -18.27 10.95
N GLN A 52 25.81 -18.13 10.08
CA GLN A 52 25.93 -18.07 8.62
C GLN A 52 26.16 -16.64 8.09
N GLY A 53 26.53 -15.69 8.96
CA GLY A 53 26.84 -14.30 8.59
C GLY A 53 25.62 -13.43 8.28
N GLN A 54 24.41 -13.89 8.57
CA GLN A 54 23.19 -13.13 8.32
C GLN A 54 22.83 -12.22 9.50
N GLN A 55 22.41 -10.99 9.22
CA GLN A 55 21.89 -10.06 10.24
C GLN A 55 20.45 -10.43 10.62
N ALA A 56 20.29 -11.48 11.42
CA ALA A 56 19.00 -11.99 11.84
C ALA A 56 18.58 -11.49 13.24
N TYR A 57 17.27 -11.35 13.44
CA TYR A 57 16.63 -11.03 14.72
C TYR A 57 15.21 -11.62 14.73
N TRP A 58 14.57 -11.68 15.90
CA TRP A 58 13.18 -12.10 16.03
C TRP A 58 12.33 -10.98 16.62
N LEU A 59 11.04 -10.97 16.28
CA LEU A 59 10.05 -10.03 16.79
C LEU A 59 8.84 -10.77 17.37
N LYS A 60 8.45 -10.42 18.59
CA LYS A 60 7.24 -10.93 19.24
C LYS A 60 6.02 -10.16 18.74
N SER A 61 5.02 -10.85 18.20
CA SER A 61 3.79 -10.24 17.67
C SER A 61 2.57 -11.12 17.95
N ASN A 62 1.44 -10.52 18.32
CA ASN A 62 0.17 -11.24 18.43
C ASN A 62 -0.55 -11.18 17.08
N VAL A 63 -0.79 -12.33 16.46
CA VAL A 63 -1.44 -12.45 15.16
C VAL A 63 -2.91 -12.81 15.39
N PRO A 64 -3.87 -12.00 14.90
CA PRO A 64 -5.30 -12.31 15.04
C PRO A 64 -5.63 -13.72 14.54
N GLY A 65 -6.31 -14.52 15.37
CA GLY A 65 -6.66 -15.91 15.08
C GLY A 65 -5.54 -16.94 15.19
N GLN A 66 -4.26 -16.52 15.26
CA GLN A 66 -3.11 -17.42 15.40
C GLN A 66 -2.34 -17.27 16.73
N GLY A 67 -2.73 -16.28 17.54
CA GLY A 67 -2.12 -16.01 18.83
C GLY A 67 -0.71 -15.44 18.73
N LEU A 68 0.06 -15.66 19.79
CA LEU A 68 1.42 -15.14 19.92
C LEU A 68 2.39 -15.86 18.97
N ARG A 69 3.13 -15.09 18.16
CA ARG A 69 4.14 -15.57 17.22
C ARG A 69 5.45 -14.81 17.35
N TYR A 70 6.56 -15.52 17.17
CA TYR A 70 7.91 -15.01 17.11
C TYR A 70 8.38 -15.06 15.65
N ARG A 71 8.41 -13.90 14.99
CA ARG A 71 8.75 -13.76 13.57
C ARG A 71 10.25 -13.59 13.41
N VAL A 72 10.91 -14.51 12.73
CA VAL A 72 12.35 -14.45 12.44
C VAL A 72 12.55 -13.63 11.17
N ARG A 73 13.33 -12.54 11.28
CA ARG A 73 13.58 -11.57 10.21
C ARG A 73 15.08 -11.41 9.96
N VAL A 74 15.44 -11.07 8.72
CA VAL A 74 16.82 -10.93 8.27
C VAL A 74 17.00 -9.64 7.47
N GLY A 75 18.03 -8.89 7.84
CA GLY A 75 18.49 -7.70 7.12
C GLY A 75 17.57 -6.49 7.21
N ARG A 76 18.06 -5.38 6.66
CA ARG A 76 17.34 -4.12 6.47
C ARG A 76 17.66 -3.62 5.06
N PHE A 77 16.64 -3.32 4.28
CA PHE A 77 16.76 -3.01 2.86
C PHE A 77 16.08 -1.68 2.54
N PRO A 78 16.66 -0.84 1.68
CA PRO A 78 16.07 0.45 1.32
C PRO A 78 14.85 0.31 0.41
N SER A 79 14.67 -0.84 -0.25
CA SER A 79 13.55 -1.08 -1.17
C SER A 79 13.03 -2.52 -1.06
N ARG A 80 11.75 -2.69 -1.43
CA ARG A 80 11.10 -4.01 -1.48
C ARG A 80 11.80 -4.96 -2.44
N VAL A 81 12.27 -4.45 -3.59
CA VAL A 81 12.98 -5.23 -4.60
C VAL A 81 14.31 -5.76 -4.04
N ALA A 82 15.07 -4.93 -3.32
CA ALA A 82 16.32 -5.36 -2.68
C ALA A 82 16.08 -6.47 -1.64
N ALA A 83 15.03 -6.34 -0.81
CA ALA A 83 14.63 -7.38 0.13
C ALA A 83 14.19 -8.66 -0.58
N GLN A 84 13.42 -8.55 -1.68
CA GLN A 84 12.96 -9.71 -2.44
C GLN A 84 14.13 -10.50 -3.07
N ASN A 85 15.06 -9.79 -3.70
CA ASN A 85 16.27 -10.39 -4.28
C ASN A 85 17.12 -11.08 -3.21
N PHE A 86 17.21 -10.50 -2.01
CA PHE A 86 17.89 -11.12 -0.88
C PHE A 86 17.17 -12.38 -0.39
N GLY A 87 15.84 -12.34 -0.23
CA GLY A 87 15.06 -13.53 0.17
C GLY A 87 15.16 -14.67 -0.85
N SER A 88 15.15 -14.37 -2.16
CA SER A 88 15.38 -15.35 -3.21
C SER A 88 16.74 -16.04 -3.08
N ARG A 89 17.80 -15.29 -2.75
CA ARG A 89 19.14 -15.85 -2.50
C ARG A 89 19.17 -16.75 -1.27
N LEU A 90 18.53 -16.36 -0.16
CA LEU A 90 18.43 -17.22 1.03
C LEU A 90 17.73 -18.55 0.72
N LYS A 91 16.68 -18.50 -0.11
CA LYS A 91 15.96 -19.69 -0.58
C LYS A 91 16.83 -20.57 -1.47
N GLN A 92 17.55 -19.98 -2.43
CA GLN A 92 18.49 -20.70 -3.31
C GLN A 92 19.64 -21.36 -2.55
N GLN A 93 20.11 -20.74 -1.46
CA GLN A 93 21.15 -21.28 -0.59
C GLN A 93 20.63 -22.37 0.36
N GLY A 94 19.33 -22.68 0.37
CA GLY A 94 18.73 -23.64 1.29
C GLY A 94 18.67 -23.17 2.75
N LEU A 95 18.88 -21.87 3.01
CA LEU A 95 18.84 -21.32 4.37
C LEU A 95 17.41 -21.16 4.89
N THR A 96 16.46 -20.97 3.97
CA THR A 96 15.04 -20.92 4.26
C THR A 96 14.24 -21.68 3.21
N ALA A 97 13.14 -22.33 3.62
CA ALA A 97 12.22 -22.98 2.69
C ALA A 97 11.38 -21.96 1.93
N ASP A 98 10.97 -20.88 2.60
CA ASP A 98 10.23 -19.78 2.00
C ASP A 98 10.54 -18.44 2.67
N TYR A 99 10.05 -17.34 2.09
CA TYR A 99 10.25 -16.02 2.67
C TYR A 99 9.12 -15.05 2.34
N PHE A 100 8.97 -14.03 3.19
CA PHE A 100 8.04 -12.91 3.01
C PHE A 100 8.76 -11.58 3.21
N VAL A 101 8.49 -10.59 2.37
CA VAL A 101 9.05 -9.24 2.53
C VAL A 101 8.10 -8.38 3.36
N ALA A 102 8.55 -7.91 4.51
CA ALA A 102 7.78 -7.06 5.42
C ALA A 102 8.42 -5.67 5.56
N LEU A 103 7.64 -4.71 6.07
CA LEU A 103 8.19 -3.43 6.52
C LEU A 103 9.07 -3.67 7.76
N TYR A 104 10.21 -3.01 7.80
CA TYR A 104 11.10 -2.99 8.95
C TYR A 104 10.50 -2.10 10.02
N GLU A 105 9.89 -2.74 11.00
CA GLU A 105 9.48 -2.10 12.24
C GLU A 105 10.76 -1.90 13.06
N GLY A 106 11.28 -0.66 13.06
CA GLY A 106 12.45 -0.29 13.85
C GLY A 106 12.26 -0.82 15.27
N THR A 107 13.13 -1.72 15.69
CA THR A 107 13.10 -2.23 17.06
C THR A 107 13.42 -1.05 17.97
N SER A 108 12.41 -0.37 18.49
CA SER A 108 12.56 0.62 19.56
C SER A 108 13.01 -0.03 20.88
N SER A 109 13.22 -1.36 20.89
CA SER A 109 13.90 -2.07 21.96
C SER A 109 15.38 -1.71 21.98
N SER A 110 15.69 -0.79 22.88
CA SER A 110 16.92 -0.65 23.65
C SER A 110 17.31 -1.93 24.43
N LEU A 111 17.39 -3.07 23.74
CA LEU A 111 17.95 -4.33 24.24
C LEU A 111 19.27 -4.64 23.53
N SER A 112 20.10 -3.63 23.37
CA SER A 112 21.54 -3.84 23.39
C SER A 112 21.91 -4.17 24.83
N ASP A 113 21.65 -5.42 25.25
CA ASP A 113 22.46 -6.00 26.30
C ASP A 113 23.91 -5.97 25.79
N PRO A 114 24.83 -5.31 26.50
CA PRO A 114 26.23 -5.31 26.09
C PRO A 114 26.69 -6.76 26.05
N VAL A 115 27.18 -7.18 24.88
CA VAL A 115 27.92 -8.42 24.72
C VAL A 115 28.99 -8.45 25.82
N LYS A 116 28.75 -9.25 26.86
CA LYS A 116 29.70 -9.47 27.94
C LYS A 116 30.94 -10.06 27.29
N LYS A 117 32.00 -9.26 27.22
CA LYS A 117 33.32 -9.63 26.71
C LYS A 117 33.70 -11.02 27.26
N PRO A 118 34.09 -12.00 26.43
CA PRO A 118 34.50 -13.31 26.90
C PRO A 118 35.60 -13.16 27.95
N ALA A 119 35.43 -13.79 29.11
CA ALA A 119 36.48 -13.87 30.12
C ALA A 119 37.72 -14.54 29.49
N PRO A 120 38.94 -14.07 29.78
CA PRO A 120 40.16 -14.70 29.29
C PRO A 120 40.24 -16.16 29.78
N PRO A 121 40.82 -17.06 28.97
CA PRO A 121 40.92 -18.47 29.31
C PRO A 121 41.73 -18.68 30.60
N PRO A 122 41.35 -19.67 31.44
CA PRO A 122 42.10 -20.00 32.64
C PRO A 122 43.50 -20.50 32.27
N VAL A 123 44.51 -19.90 32.89
CA VAL A 123 45.92 -20.27 32.78
C VAL A 123 46.11 -21.66 33.38
N LEU A 124 46.66 -22.58 32.59
CA LEU A 124 47.11 -23.90 33.00
C LEU A 124 48.24 -23.78 34.03
N GLY A 125 48.03 -24.34 35.23
CA GLY A 125 49.02 -24.43 36.31
C GLY A 125 48.95 -25.79 37.00
N VAL A 126 49.78 -26.71 36.53
CA VAL A 126 50.56 -27.77 37.21
C VAL A 126 49.94 -28.57 38.38
N THR A 127 49.94 -29.89 38.17
CA THR A 127 49.69 -31.08 39.03
C THR A 127 50.30 -31.04 40.46
N PRO A 128 49.81 -31.82 41.46
CA PRO A 128 50.23 -33.25 41.59
C PRO A 128 49.21 -34.25 42.20
N LYS A 129 49.25 -35.47 41.62
CA LYS A 129 49.43 -36.79 42.25
C LYS A 129 48.48 -37.27 43.39
N THR A 130 47.88 -38.44 43.14
CA THR A 130 47.80 -39.68 43.98
C THR A 130 46.38 -40.25 44.20
N ALA A 131 45.99 -41.18 43.32
CA ALA A 131 45.54 -42.57 43.60
C ALA A 131 44.17 -42.83 44.33
N PRO A 132 43.66 -44.10 44.38
CA PRO A 132 42.42 -44.50 43.66
C PRO A 132 41.41 -45.37 44.48
N VAL A 133 40.10 -45.32 44.19
CA VAL A 133 39.09 -46.28 44.71
C VAL A 133 37.93 -46.36 43.69
N GLU A 134 37.85 -47.42 42.89
CA GLU A 134 37.01 -48.64 43.05
C GLU A 134 35.48 -48.50 42.81
N THR A 135 35.06 -49.07 41.68
CA THR A 135 34.09 -50.21 41.50
C THR A 135 32.57 -50.02 41.68
N LYS A 136 31.85 -50.64 40.71
CA LYS A 136 30.46 -51.18 40.65
C LYS A 136 29.40 -50.26 40.04
N THR A 137 28.84 -50.53 38.85
CA THR A 137 28.03 -51.68 38.33
C THR A 137 26.59 -51.72 38.84
N ALA A 138 25.66 -51.70 37.86
CA ALA A 138 24.25 -52.16 37.82
C ALA A 138 23.36 -51.03 37.23
N GLU A 139 22.85 -51.11 35.99
CA GLU A 139 21.82 -52.02 35.48
C GLU A 139 20.52 -51.96 36.31
N ASP A 140 19.52 -51.21 35.82
CA ASP A 140 18.16 -51.76 35.70
C ASP A 140 17.22 -50.87 34.85
N LYS A 141 16.48 -51.55 33.96
CA LYS A 141 15.20 -51.17 33.32
C LYS A 141 14.14 -52.05 34.05
N PRO A 142 12.83 -52.13 33.70
CA PRO A 142 11.88 -51.29 32.98
C PRO A 142 10.54 -51.08 33.74
N ALA A 143 9.60 -50.29 33.17
CA ALA A 143 8.12 -50.51 33.15
C ALA A 143 7.43 -49.21 32.70
N GLN A 144 6.89 -49.08 31.48
CA GLN A 144 5.58 -49.58 31.02
C GLN A 144 4.40 -49.13 31.90
N ARG A 145 3.68 -48.09 31.45
CA ARG A 145 2.26 -47.89 31.80
C ARG A 145 1.50 -47.29 30.62
N GLN A 146 0.82 -48.16 29.88
CA GLN A 146 -0.29 -47.81 29.01
C GLN A 146 -1.46 -47.30 29.88
N ARG A 147 -2.09 -46.20 29.47
CA ARG A 147 -3.47 -45.89 29.84
C ARG A 147 -4.29 -45.65 28.58
N GLU A 148 -5.05 -46.68 28.28
CA GLU A 148 -6.29 -46.70 27.52
C GLU A 148 -7.32 -45.77 28.20
N ILE A 149 -7.85 -44.77 27.48
CA ILE A 149 -9.20 -44.26 27.73
C ILE A 149 -9.90 -44.02 26.40
N LYS A 150 -10.96 -44.81 26.26
CA LYS A 150 -11.99 -44.89 25.24
C LYS A 150 -13.11 -43.91 25.62
N SER A 151 -13.57 -43.05 24.71
CA SER A 151 -15.01 -42.72 24.57
C SER A 151 -15.26 -41.70 23.46
N VAL A 152 -16.07 -42.15 22.51
CA VAL A 152 -16.72 -41.41 21.44
C VAL A 152 -18.01 -40.80 22.00
N PRO A 153 -18.35 -39.53 21.72
CA PRO A 153 -19.71 -39.06 21.78
C PRO A 153 -20.34 -38.98 20.38
N THR A 154 -21.46 -39.68 20.26
CA THR A 154 -22.45 -39.72 19.19
C THR A 154 -22.97 -38.33 18.79
N PRO A 155 -23.26 -38.07 17.51
CA PRO A 155 -23.86 -36.81 17.06
C PRO A 155 -25.34 -36.73 17.44
N ILE A 156 -25.73 -35.61 18.05
CA ILE A 156 -27.13 -35.25 18.35
C ILE A 156 -27.83 -34.84 17.04
N GLN A 157 -28.90 -35.56 16.74
CA GLN A 157 -29.83 -35.31 15.64
C GLN A 157 -30.63 -34.02 15.89
N SER A 158 -30.60 -33.10 14.92
CA SER A 158 -31.46 -31.92 14.86
C SER A 158 -32.93 -32.33 14.62
N PRO A 159 -33.91 -31.72 15.30
CA PRO A 159 -35.32 -31.87 14.93
C PRO A 159 -35.66 -31.07 13.65
N PRO A 160 -36.59 -31.57 12.82
CA PRO A 160 -37.00 -30.91 11.57
C PRO A 160 -37.82 -29.63 11.82
N PRO A 161 -37.77 -28.63 10.92
CA PRO A 161 -38.57 -27.43 11.03
C PRO A 161 -40.05 -27.71 10.71
N ALA A 162 -40.93 -27.19 11.57
CA ALA A 162 -42.36 -27.20 11.37
C ALA A 162 -42.76 -26.30 10.18
N ASN A 163 -43.58 -26.87 9.29
CA ASN A 163 -44.34 -26.14 8.28
C ASN A 163 -45.38 -25.24 8.96
N THR A 164 -45.33 -23.93 8.72
CA THR A 164 -46.45 -23.02 8.96
C THR A 164 -46.92 -22.47 7.62
N THR A 165 -48.06 -22.99 7.19
CA THR A 165 -48.88 -22.51 6.06
C THR A 165 -49.81 -21.40 6.56
N VAL A 166 -50.10 -20.44 5.68
CA VAL A 166 -51.25 -19.50 5.68
C VAL A 166 -51.18 -18.31 6.66
N GLU A 167 -50.96 -17.11 6.13
CA GLU A 167 -52.02 -16.08 6.09
C GLU A 167 -51.67 -14.93 5.13
N LYS A 168 -52.60 -14.68 4.20
CA LYS A 168 -52.60 -13.60 3.22
C LYS A 168 -53.58 -12.54 3.74
N PRO A 169 -53.15 -11.32 4.10
CA PRO A 169 -54.08 -10.21 4.28
C PRO A 169 -54.25 -9.48 2.95
N ALA A 170 -55.49 -9.51 2.46
CA ALA A 170 -55.97 -8.61 1.43
C ALA A 170 -56.07 -7.19 2.01
N ASN A 171 -55.36 -6.24 1.43
CA ASN A 171 -55.59 -4.81 1.67
C ASN A 171 -56.15 -4.17 0.40
N THR A 172 -57.45 -3.94 0.45
CA THR A 172 -58.20 -2.97 -0.35
C THR A 172 -57.74 -1.53 -0.05
N PRO A 173 -57.58 -0.67 -1.07
CA PRO A 173 -57.46 0.78 -0.84
C PRO A 173 -58.85 1.43 -0.77
N PRO A 174 -59.06 2.43 0.12
CA PRO A 174 -60.30 3.20 0.13
C PRO A 174 -60.32 4.25 -0.99
N THR A 175 -61.44 4.24 -1.70
CA THR A 175 -61.88 5.24 -2.67
C THR A 175 -62.32 6.52 -1.94
N ASN A 176 -61.75 7.65 -2.30
CA ASN A 176 -62.32 8.99 -2.10
C ASN A 176 -61.71 9.86 -3.21
N GLY A 177 -62.42 10.40 -4.19
CA GLY A 177 -63.71 11.06 -4.10
C GLY A 177 -63.50 12.56 -4.25
N ASN A 178 -63.10 13.03 -5.45
CA ASN A 178 -63.38 14.42 -5.83
C ASN A 178 -63.49 14.59 -7.35
N VAL A 179 -64.71 14.87 -7.77
CA VAL A 179 -65.15 15.42 -9.06
C VAL A 179 -64.90 16.93 -8.96
N THR A 180 -64.38 17.68 -9.95
CA THR A 180 -65.15 18.18 -11.10
C THR A 180 -64.27 18.96 -12.11
N LYS A 181 -64.52 18.74 -13.42
CA LYS A 181 -64.49 19.69 -14.57
C LYS A 181 -63.16 20.22 -15.18
N PRO A 182 -63.14 20.63 -16.48
CA PRO A 182 -63.53 19.88 -17.68
C PRO A 182 -62.50 19.96 -18.84
N ILE A 183 -62.48 18.88 -19.63
CA ILE A 183 -62.37 18.74 -21.10
C ILE A 183 -61.93 20.00 -21.89
N VAL A 184 -60.73 19.91 -22.48
CA VAL A 184 -60.37 20.55 -23.76
C VAL A 184 -59.79 19.47 -24.68
N ALA A 185 -60.29 19.42 -25.91
CA ALA A 185 -60.05 18.40 -26.92
C ALA A 185 -58.58 18.36 -27.42
N PRO A 186 -58.07 17.18 -27.86
CA PRO A 186 -56.80 17.11 -28.57
C PRO A 186 -57.00 17.40 -30.07
N GLN A 187 -56.24 18.36 -30.60
CA GLN A 187 -56.08 18.58 -32.04
C GLN A 187 -55.15 17.53 -32.68
N PRO A 188 -55.31 17.23 -33.97
CA PRO A 188 -54.56 16.17 -34.64
C PRO A 188 -53.22 16.64 -35.23
N VAL A 189 -52.23 15.75 -35.10
CA VAL A 189 -51.22 15.34 -36.10
C VAL A 189 -50.66 16.44 -37.03
N MET A 190 -49.39 16.81 -36.81
CA MET A 190 -48.47 17.20 -37.89
C MET A 190 -47.12 16.50 -37.73
N THR A 191 -46.87 15.53 -38.60
CA THR A 191 -45.58 14.91 -38.89
C THR A 191 -44.70 15.89 -39.66
N PRO A 192 -43.43 16.13 -39.27
CA PRO A 192 -42.48 16.78 -40.16
C PRO A 192 -41.83 15.74 -41.08
N THR A 193 -42.14 15.82 -42.37
CA THR A 193 -41.46 15.12 -43.45
C THR A 193 -40.05 15.72 -43.62
N ILE A 194 -39.01 14.93 -43.35
CA ILE A 194 -37.62 15.27 -43.68
C ILE A 194 -37.30 14.64 -45.04
N PRO A 195 -36.80 15.40 -46.04
CA PRO A 195 -36.38 14.83 -47.31
C PRO A 195 -35.08 14.03 -47.16
N SER A 196 -35.19 12.72 -47.37
CA SER A 196 -34.07 11.78 -47.46
C SER A 196 -33.44 11.86 -48.85
N ASN A 197 -32.30 12.55 -48.96
CA ASN A 197 -31.40 12.47 -50.12
C ASN A 197 -30.02 12.03 -49.63
N THR A 198 -29.73 10.74 -49.74
CA THR A 198 -28.36 10.20 -49.62
C THR A 198 -28.21 9.06 -50.62
N PRO A 199 -27.23 9.14 -51.54
CA PRO A 199 -27.03 8.13 -52.57
C PRO A 199 -26.40 6.84 -52.00
N ALA A 200 -26.86 5.71 -52.53
CA ALA A 200 -26.44 4.36 -52.17
C ALA A 200 -24.92 4.13 -52.33
N PRO A 201 -24.25 3.47 -51.38
CA PRO A 201 -22.89 2.99 -51.59
C PRO A 201 -22.91 1.73 -52.46
N LYS A 202 -22.10 1.76 -53.52
CA LYS A 202 -21.85 0.64 -54.42
C LYS A 202 -21.26 -0.54 -53.65
N SER A 203 -21.89 -1.71 -53.83
CA SER A 203 -21.39 -3.01 -53.41
C SER A 203 -20.02 -3.28 -54.06
N VAL A 204 -18.99 -3.45 -53.24
CA VAL A 204 -17.68 -3.94 -53.68
C VAL A 204 -17.53 -5.36 -53.17
N THR A 205 -17.56 -6.30 -54.11
CA THR A 205 -17.30 -7.72 -53.92
C THR A 205 -15.86 -7.94 -53.44
N PRO A 206 -15.60 -8.66 -52.34
CA PRO A 206 -14.25 -9.07 -51.99
C PRO A 206 -13.79 -10.24 -52.89
N PRO A 207 -12.50 -10.29 -53.29
CA PRO A 207 -11.97 -11.40 -54.09
C PRO A 207 -11.83 -12.69 -53.26
N PRO A 208 -11.87 -13.87 -53.90
CA PRO A 208 -11.79 -15.15 -53.21
C PRO A 208 -10.40 -15.36 -52.61
N THR A 209 -10.36 -15.64 -51.31
CA THR A 209 -9.14 -16.07 -50.62
C THR A 209 -8.93 -17.56 -50.89
N GLU A 210 -7.87 -17.85 -51.64
CA GLU A 210 -7.42 -19.20 -51.99
C GLU A 210 -6.67 -19.82 -50.78
N SER A 211 -7.29 -20.83 -50.16
CA SER A 211 -6.73 -21.59 -49.05
C SER A 211 -5.74 -22.64 -49.57
N LYS A 212 -4.43 -22.38 -49.48
CA LYS A 212 -3.40 -23.42 -49.63
C LYS A 212 -3.11 -24.10 -48.28
N PRO A 213 -3.15 -25.44 -48.19
CA PRO A 213 -2.77 -26.14 -46.97
C PRO A 213 -1.24 -26.23 -46.84
N LEU A 214 -0.70 -25.68 -45.75
CA LEU A 214 0.69 -25.86 -45.34
C LEU A 214 0.88 -27.30 -44.82
N GLN A 215 1.58 -28.11 -45.61
CA GLN A 215 2.16 -29.38 -45.17
C GLN A 215 3.23 -29.12 -44.11
N SER A 216 3.00 -29.57 -42.88
CA SER A 216 4.01 -29.65 -41.82
C SER A 216 4.95 -30.83 -42.09
N LYS A 217 6.21 -30.52 -42.40
CA LYS A 217 7.32 -31.46 -42.54
C LYS A 217 7.92 -31.74 -41.15
N PRO A 218 8.18 -33.00 -40.75
CA PRO A 218 8.77 -33.30 -39.45
C PRO A 218 10.27 -32.94 -39.43
N LEU A 219 10.68 -32.17 -38.44
CA LEU A 219 12.08 -31.85 -38.15
C LEU A 219 12.73 -33.05 -37.44
N ASN A 220 13.77 -33.57 -38.08
CA ASN A 220 14.67 -34.59 -37.54
C ASN A 220 15.74 -33.89 -36.67
N PRO A 221 16.09 -34.40 -35.48
CA PRO A 221 17.13 -33.79 -34.65
C PRO A 221 18.54 -34.16 -35.14
N THR A 222 19.36 -33.15 -35.43
CA THR A 222 20.80 -33.30 -35.68
C THR A 222 21.56 -33.28 -34.34
N PRO A 223 22.63 -34.09 -34.16
CA PRO A 223 23.32 -34.24 -32.88
C PRO A 223 24.20 -33.03 -32.56
N LEU A 224 24.28 -32.68 -31.28
CA LEU A 224 25.26 -31.71 -30.77
C LEU A 224 26.67 -32.32 -30.84
N ASP A 225 27.57 -31.64 -31.56
CA ASP A 225 29.00 -31.89 -31.49
C ASP A 225 29.60 -31.46 -30.14
N GLU A 226 30.42 -32.36 -29.63
CA GLU A 226 31.16 -32.31 -28.38
C GLU A 226 32.36 -31.36 -28.50
N VAL A 227 32.31 -30.22 -27.81
CA VAL A 227 33.44 -29.27 -27.74
C VAL A 227 34.31 -29.59 -26.52
N LYS A 228 35.52 -30.07 -26.80
CA LYS A 228 36.64 -30.27 -25.85
C LYS A 228 37.07 -28.96 -25.16
N PRO A 229 37.54 -29.01 -23.90
CA PRO A 229 38.11 -27.84 -23.21
C PRO A 229 39.58 -27.61 -23.62
N PRO A 230 40.05 -26.35 -23.74
CA PRO A 230 41.47 -26.08 -23.90
C PRO A 230 42.21 -26.08 -22.56
N ARG A 231 43.36 -26.78 -22.59
CA ARG A 231 44.38 -26.91 -21.55
C ARG A 231 45.16 -25.61 -21.28
N ASP A 232 45.51 -25.48 -20.01
CA ASP A 232 46.67 -24.85 -19.36
C ASP A 232 47.72 -24.15 -20.24
N LYS A 233 47.99 -22.87 -19.91
CA LYS A 233 49.29 -22.22 -20.12
C LYS A 233 49.72 -21.40 -18.90
N LYS A 234 50.59 -22.03 -18.10
CA LYS A 234 51.90 -21.56 -17.62
C LYS A 234 52.04 -20.06 -17.28
N ALA A 235 52.14 -19.78 -15.98
CA ALA A 235 52.64 -18.52 -15.45
C ALA A 235 54.17 -18.47 -15.58
N GLU A 236 54.69 -17.39 -16.18
CA GLU A 236 56.10 -17.08 -16.24
C GLU A 236 56.33 -15.67 -15.66
N ASN A 237 57.43 -15.58 -14.92
CA ASN A 237 57.77 -14.62 -13.90
C ASN A 237 58.67 -13.55 -14.53
N VAL A 238 58.29 -12.27 -14.52
CA VAL A 238 59.22 -11.17 -14.87
C VAL A 238 58.93 -9.90 -14.06
N VAL A 239 59.92 -9.54 -13.24
CA VAL A 239 60.12 -8.24 -12.58
C VAL A 239 60.67 -7.24 -13.61
N PRO A 240 60.30 -5.94 -13.58
CA PRO A 240 61.33 -5.00 -13.13
C PRO A 240 60.85 -3.81 -12.26
N ASN A 241 61.77 -3.50 -11.37
CA ASN A 241 62.02 -2.32 -10.55
C ASN A 241 62.25 -1.04 -11.39
N ASN A 242 61.66 0.12 -11.03
CA ASN A 242 62.41 1.34 -10.64
C ASN A 242 61.54 2.61 -10.43
N SER A 243 61.95 3.32 -9.37
CA SER A 243 61.76 4.72 -8.94
C SER A 243 61.38 5.81 -9.94
N ALA A 244 60.53 6.75 -9.50
CA ALA A 244 60.89 8.15 -9.23
C ALA A 244 59.71 8.94 -8.60
N ALA A 245 60.03 9.81 -7.64
CA ALA A 245 59.13 10.72 -6.92
C ALA A 245 58.69 11.93 -7.78
N PRO A 246 57.68 12.71 -7.33
CA PRO A 246 58.06 14.00 -6.73
C PRO A 246 57.24 14.44 -5.51
N THR A 247 57.90 15.25 -4.70
CA THR A 247 57.43 16.04 -3.56
C THR A 247 56.79 17.36 -4.00
N THR A 248 55.84 17.89 -3.22
CA THR A 248 55.89 19.24 -2.58
C THR A 248 54.50 19.88 -2.31
N ASN A 249 54.36 20.24 -1.03
CA ASN A 249 53.77 21.47 -0.47
C ASN A 249 52.24 21.66 -0.41
N SER A 250 51.71 21.56 0.80
CA SER A 250 50.58 22.36 1.30
C SER A 250 50.96 22.96 2.66
N PRO A 251 50.84 24.27 2.88
CA PRO A 251 51.20 24.88 4.15
C PRO A 251 50.04 24.84 5.15
N ALA A 252 50.40 24.48 6.38
CA ALA A 252 49.62 24.74 7.57
C ALA A 252 49.79 26.20 8.01
N THR A 253 48.78 26.77 8.66
CA THR A 253 49.01 27.87 9.60
C THR A 253 48.15 27.70 10.85
N THR A 254 48.89 27.49 11.92
CA THR A 254 48.56 27.51 13.34
C THR A 254 48.06 28.89 13.79
N THR A 255 47.12 28.96 14.73
CA THR A 255 47.11 30.04 15.74
C THR A 255 46.56 29.51 17.06
N ALA A 256 47.32 29.79 18.12
CA ALA A 256 47.17 29.31 19.47
C ALA A 256 46.30 30.23 20.34
N ALA A 257 45.95 29.70 21.51
CA ALA A 257 45.11 30.23 22.57
C ALA A 257 45.67 31.47 23.29
N ILE A 258 44.77 32.32 23.81
CA ILE A 258 44.99 33.12 25.03
C ILE A 258 43.69 33.11 25.85
N ALA A 259 43.84 32.74 27.12
CA ALA A 259 42.81 32.79 28.17
C ALA A 259 42.88 34.13 28.93
N ALA A 260 41.73 34.69 29.29
CA ALA A 260 41.58 35.53 30.49
C ALA A 260 40.09 35.68 30.87
N LYS A 261 39.80 35.39 32.14
CA LYS A 261 38.57 35.70 32.89
C LYS A 261 38.74 37.14 33.46
N PRO A 262 37.69 37.98 33.55
CA PRO A 262 36.91 38.11 34.80
C PRO A 262 35.39 38.34 34.54
N GLU A 263 34.48 37.79 35.34
CA GLU A 263 33.82 38.39 36.51
C GLU A 263 32.65 39.36 36.20
N VAL A 264 31.44 38.80 36.39
CA VAL A 264 30.19 39.39 36.93
C VAL A 264 29.85 40.85 36.62
N VAL A 265 28.81 41.07 35.79
CA VAL A 265 27.67 41.96 36.13
C VAL A 265 26.38 41.31 35.66
N LEU A 266 25.43 41.30 36.59
CA LEU A 266 24.06 40.81 36.55
C LEU A 266 23.20 41.74 35.68
N ASP A 267 22.47 41.22 34.68
CA ASP A 267 21.22 41.86 34.27
C ASP A 267 20.18 40.88 33.72
N LYS A 268 18.94 41.19 34.08
CA LYS A 268 17.74 40.36 34.05
C LYS A 268 17.15 40.16 32.65
N ALA A 269 16.73 38.92 32.42
CA ALA A 269 15.49 38.48 31.76
C ALA A 269 15.15 39.01 30.35
N ALA A 270 15.31 38.13 29.35
CA ALA A 270 14.36 38.04 28.23
C ALA A 270 14.22 36.57 27.82
N THR A 271 13.10 35.96 28.21
CA THR A 271 12.63 34.67 27.73
C THR A 271 12.19 34.84 26.28
N THR A 272 13.00 34.40 25.32
CA THR A 272 12.61 34.38 23.91
C THR A 272 11.62 33.24 23.69
N SER A 273 10.35 33.59 23.74
CA SER A 273 9.24 32.80 23.25
C SER A 273 9.46 32.45 21.78
N GLY A 274 9.27 31.18 21.44
CA GLY A 274 9.19 30.73 20.05
C GLY A 274 8.03 31.43 19.32
N PRO A 275 8.02 31.41 17.97
CA PRO A 275 7.04 32.13 17.18
C PRO A 275 5.63 31.62 17.48
N ASN A 276 4.91 32.40 18.28
CA ASN A 276 3.48 32.30 18.50
C ASN A 276 2.80 32.68 17.18
N ILE A 277 2.36 31.68 16.40
CA ILE A 277 1.50 31.91 15.23
C ILE A 277 0.16 32.37 15.78
N LYS A 278 0.03 33.69 15.92
CA LYS A 278 -1.24 34.37 16.11
C LYS A 278 -2.02 34.16 14.82
N VAL A 279 -2.98 33.23 14.84
CA VAL A 279 -3.99 33.08 13.80
C VAL A 279 -4.77 34.40 13.79
N VAL A 280 -4.38 35.29 12.89
CA VAL A 280 -5.11 36.53 12.62
C VAL A 280 -6.43 36.09 11.98
N GLY A 281 -7.54 36.36 12.67
CA GLY A 281 -8.89 36.16 12.15
C GLY A 281 -9.16 37.12 10.99
N GLY A 282 -8.61 36.81 9.83
CA GLY A 282 -9.16 37.29 8.57
C GLY A 282 -10.52 36.63 8.37
N GLU A 283 -11.53 37.43 8.02
CA GLU A 283 -12.82 36.91 7.55
C GLU A 283 -12.55 35.79 6.55
N VAL A 284 -12.91 34.56 6.93
CA VAL A 284 -12.97 33.43 6.01
C VAL A 284 -14.11 33.77 5.08
N THR A 285 -13.82 34.47 3.99
CA THR A 285 -14.73 34.62 2.86
C THR A 285 -15.13 33.22 2.48
N THR A 286 -16.39 32.88 2.78
CA THR A 286 -16.96 31.58 2.47
C THR A 286 -16.69 31.33 0.99
N PRO A 287 -16.01 30.22 0.62
CA PRO A 287 -15.65 29.98 -0.77
C PRO A 287 -16.92 30.11 -1.64
N PRO A 288 -16.82 30.80 -2.79
CA PRO A 288 -17.98 31.09 -3.63
C PRO A 288 -18.71 29.78 -3.95
N ALA A 289 -20.01 29.78 -3.65
CA ALA A 289 -20.86 28.60 -3.68
C ALA A 289 -20.76 27.82 -5.01
N ASP A 290 -20.57 26.51 -4.88
CA ASP A 290 -21.09 25.45 -5.76
C ASP A 290 -20.67 25.38 -7.23
N THR A 291 -19.56 25.98 -7.65
CA THR A 291 -19.02 25.70 -8.99
C THR A 291 -18.27 24.37 -9.01
N PHE A 292 -18.90 23.35 -9.59
CA PHE A 292 -18.29 22.04 -9.86
C PHE A 292 -17.81 21.95 -11.31
N LEU A 293 -16.63 21.37 -11.50
CA LEU A 293 -16.10 20.99 -12.80
C LEU A 293 -16.25 19.48 -12.99
N ARG A 294 -16.54 19.06 -14.22
CA ARG A 294 -16.56 17.66 -14.59
C ARG A 294 -15.18 17.23 -15.05
N PHE A 295 -14.62 16.23 -14.38
CA PHE A 295 -13.46 15.49 -14.84
C PHE A 295 -13.92 14.32 -15.71
N GLU A 296 -13.23 14.09 -16.83
CA GLU A 296 -13.53 13.01 -17.76
C GLU A 296 -12.22 12.37 -18.25
N GLU A 297 -12.14 11.04 -18.14
CA GLU A 297 -11.08 10.24 -18.76
C GLU A 297 -11.63 9.56 -20.01
N ARG A 298 -11.43 10.19 -21.16
CA ARG A 298 -11.98 9.72 -22.45
C ARG A 298 -11.50 8.34 -22.86
N THR A 299 -10.30 7.94 -22.45
CA THR A 299 -9.71 6.63 -22.83
C THR A 299 -10.53 5.47 -22.27
N TYR A 300 -11.03 5.63 -21.04
CA TYR A 300 -11.78 4.61 -20.31
C TYR A 300 -13.24 5.01 -20.07
N GLY A 301 -13.65 6.19 -20.54
CA GLY A 301 -15.01 6.75 -20.49
C GLY A 301 -15.59 6.98 -19.09
N TYR A 302 -14.79 6.98 -18.02
CA TYR A 302 -15.27 7.32 -16.69
C TYR A 302 -15.26 8.84 -16.46
N SER A 303 -16.16 9.32 -15.60
CA SER A 303 -16.24 10.74 -15.24
C SER A 303 -16.80 10.95 -13.84
N PHE A 304 -16.55 12.12 -13.25
CA PHE A 304 -17.12 12.59 -11.99
C PHE A 304 -16.99 14.12 -11.90
N GLU A 305 -17.73 14.75 -11.01
CA GLU A 305 -17.62 16.18 -10.68
C GLU A 305 -16.69 16.40 -9.48
N HIS A 306 -16.03 17.56 -9.43
CA HIS A 306 -15.26 18.03 -8.28
C HIS A 306 -15.37 19.56 -8.14
N PRO A 307 -15.18 20.13 -6.94
CA PRO A 307 -15.18 21.59 -6.80
C PRO A 307 -14.09 22.24 -7.66
N ASN A 308 -14.40 23.36 -8.30
CA ASN A 308 -13.49 24.01 -9.25
C ASN A 308 -12.18 24.52 -8.62
N TYR A 309 -12.21 24.84 -7.33
CA TYR A 309 -11.07 25.34 -6.57
C TYR A 309 -10.15 24.22 -6.07
N TRP A 310 -10.56 22.95 -6.24
CA TRP A 310 -9.70 21.81 -5.95
C TRP A 310 -8.62 21.67 -7.03
N ASN A 311 -7.37 21.56 -6.58
CA ASN A 311 -6.22 21.43 -7.46
C ASN A 311 -5.91 19.96 -7.69
N GLY A 312 -5.75 19.55 -8.95
CA GLY A 312 -5.56 18.14 -9.29
C GLY A 312 -5.66 17.85 -10.77
N GLY A 313 -5.59 16.56 -11.09
CA GLY A 313 -5.68 16.09 -12.45
C GLY A 313 -5.38 14.60 -12.58
N ARG A 314 -5.11 14.18 -13.82
CA ARG A 314 -4.71 12.81 -14.16
C ARG A 314 -3.38 12.45 -13.51
N LEU A 315 -3.25 11.20 -13.08
CA LEU A 315 -1.98 10.64 -12.64
C LEU A 315 -1.01 10.51 -13.82
N SER A 316 0.29 10.65 -13.55
CA SER A 316 1.32 10.46 -14.57
C SER A 316 1.44 8.98 -14.96
N PRO A 317 1.90 8.65 -16.19
CA PRO A 317 2.14 7.26 -16.59
C PRO A 317 3.04 6.47 -15.61
N GLU A 318 4.03 7.13 -15.01
CA GLU A 318 4.93 6.54 -14.02
C GLU A 318 4.20 6.20 -12.72
N GLU A 319 3.29 7.08 -12.28
CA GLU A 319 2.44 6.84 -11.10
C GLU A 319 1.46 5.70 -11.35
N LEU A 320 0.84 5.65 -12.54
CA LEU A 320 -0.05 4.57 -12.96
C LEU A 320 0.69 3.22 -12.94
N GLN A 321 1.88 3.16 -13.54
CA GLN A 321 2.71 1.95 -13.55
C GLN A 321 3.13 1.52 -12.14
N THR A 322 3.53 2.47 -11.30
CA THR A 322 3.95 2.20 -9.91
C THR A 322 2.79 1.64 -9.08
N GLN A 323 1.59 2.17 -9.27
CA GLN A 323 0.39 1.74 -8.58
C GLN A 323 -0.27 0.50 -9.22
N ARG A 324 0.19 0.09 -10.41
CA ARG A 324 -0.41 -1.00 -11.22
C ARG A 324 -1.88 -0.75 -11.50
N ILE A 325 -2.20 0.47 -11.91
CA ILE A 325 -3.54 0.88 -12.28
C ILE A 325 -3.57 1.37 -13.73
N ASP A 326 -4.72 1.25 -14.38
CA ASP A 326 -4.84 1.60 -15.80
C ASP A 326 -5.07 3.10 -16.00
N ALA A 327 -5.86 3.73 -15.13
CA ALA A 327 -6.04 5.17 -15.09
C ALA A 327 -6.37 5.65 -13.68
N GLY A 328 -6.13 6.94 -13.44
CA GLY A 328 -6.52 7.55 -12.19
C GLY A 328 -6.33 9.06 -12.18
N ALA A 329 -6.88 9.69 -11.16
CA ALA A 329 -6.81 11.13 -10.94
C ALA A 329 -6.79 11.45 -9.45
N VAL A 330 -6.13 12.55 -9.09
CA VAL A 330 -5.99 13.01 -7.70
C VAL A 330 -6.31 14.49 -7.63
N PHE A 331 -7.10 14.87 -6.63
CA PHE A 331 -7.49 16.26 -6.35
C PHE A 331 -7.33 16.58 -4.88
N ARG A 332 -6.99 17.83 -4.56
CA ARG A 332 -6.72 18.29 -3.20
C ARG A 332 -7.23 19.71 -2.98
N SER A 333 -7.77 19.95 -1.80
CA SER A 333 -8.10 21.27 -1.27
C SER A 333 -7.30 21.50 0.00
N GLN A 334 -6.44 22.52 -0.02
CA GLN A 334 -5.70 22.94 1.17
C GLN A 334 -6.61 23.66 2.15
N GLU A 335 -7.56 24.44 1.64
CA GLU A 335 -8.51 25.23 2.43
C GLU A 335 -9.44 24.34 3.25
N ASP A 336 -9.92 23.24 2.64
CA ASP A 336 -10.86 22.33 3.31
C ASP A 336 -10.19 21.19 4.07
N VAL A 337 -8.87 21.05 3.93
CA VAL A 337 -8.11 19.88 4.38
C VAL A 337 -8.77 18.61 3.83
N ALA A 338 -8.94 18.57 2.51
CA ALA A 338 -9.64 17.50 1.80
C ALA A 338 -8.86 17.02 0.58
N PHE A 339 -9.05 15.77 0.21
CA PHE A 339 -8.47 15.19 -1.00
C PHE A 339 -9.36 14.08 -1.55
N MET A 340 -9.24 13.84 -2.85
CA MET A 340 -9.92 12.77 -3.56
C MET A 340 -8.96 12.01 -4.44
N ASN A 341 -9.18 10.70 -4.54
CA ASN A 341 -8.53 9.82 -5.49
C ASN A 341 -9.60 9.09 -6.31
N ALA A 342 -9.39 9.02 -7.62
CA ALA A 342 -10.16 8.20 -8.52
C ALA A 342 -9.22 7.20 -9.20
N ILE A 343 -9.59 5.93 -9.25
CA ILE A 343 -8.79 4.84 -9.82
C ILE A 343 -9.69 3.98 -10.70
N TRP A 344 -9.24 3.72 -11.92
CA TRP A 344 -9.85 2.79 -12.86
C TRP A 344 -8.93 1.62 -13.13
N ASN A 345 -9.48 0.41 -13.05
CA ASN A 345 -8.83 -0.82 -13.48
C ASN A 345 -9.74 -1.58 -14.45
N SER A 346 -9.20 -1.92 -15.61
CA SER A 346 -9.87 -2.73 -16.61
C SER A 346 -9.93 -4.16 -16.10
N LEU A 347 -11.15 -4.68 -16.01
CA LEU A 347 -11.40 -6.02 -15.55
C LEU A 347 -12.60 -6.55 -16.33
N LYS A 348 -12.33 -7.52 -17.20
CA LYS A 348 -13.37 -8.14 -18.02
C LYS A 348 -14.37 -8.85 -17.12
N ASN A 349 -15.66 -8.63 -17.39
CA ASN A 349 -16.74 -9.21 -16.62
C ASN A 349 -16.67 -8.83 -15.14
N ALA A 350 -16.17 -7.63 -14.80
CA ALA A 350 -16.11 -7.21 -13.41
C ALA A 350 -17.48 -7.18 -12.75
N ASN A 351 -18.57 -7.04 -13.52
CA ASN A 351 -19.94 -7.16 -13.03
C ASN A 351 -20.49 -8.61 -12.96
N SER A 352 -19.67 -9.63 -13.20
CA SER A 352 -20.12 -11.01 -13.11
C SER A 352 -20.57 -11.36 -11.68
N PRO A 353 -21.71 -12.05 -11.51
CA PRO A 353 -22.16 -12.52 -10.20
C PRO A 353 -21.21 -13.56 -9.60
N ALA A 354 -20.30 -14.13 -10.40
CA ALA A 354 -19.25 -15.02 -9.91
C ALA A 354 -18.22 -14.30 -9.00
N TYR A 355 -18.14 -12.97 -9.07
CA TYR A 355 -17.30 -12.18 -8.18
C TYR A 355 -18.12 -11.67 -7.00
N ASP A 356 -17.77 -12.13 -5.80
CA ASP A 356 -18.35 -11.65 -4.54
C ASP A 356 -18.06 -10.16 -4.37
N ASN A 357 -19.13 -9.37 -4.30
CA ASN A 357 -19.03 -7.93 -4.12
C ASN A 357 -18.36 -7.56 -2.79
N ASN A 358 -18.63 -8.32 -1.72
CA ASN A 358 -18.04 -8.04 -0.42
C ASN A 358 -16.53 -8.23 -0.44
N LEU A 359 -16.06 -9.30 -1.09
CA LEU A 359 -14.62 -9.55 -1.25
C LEU A 359 -13.92 -8.44 -2.03
N ILE A 360 -14.55 -7.91 -3.09
CA ILE A 360 -14.00 -6.78 -3.85
C ILE A 360 -13.91 -5.54 -2.97
N VAL A 361 -14.98 -5.20 -2.25
CA VAL A 361 -15.02 -4.02 -1.37
C VAL A 361 -13.96 -4.16 -0.27
N ASP A 362 -13.86 -5.32 0.37
CA ASP A 362 -12.89 -5.59 1.43
C ASP A 362 -11.45 -5.50 0.91
N LEU A 363 -11.19 -6.01 -0.30
CA LEU A 363 -9.88 -5.89 -0.95
C LEU A 363 -9.53 -4.44 -1.26
N VAL A 364 -10.49 -3.65 -1.73
CA VAL A 364 -10.33 -2.22 -2.02
C VAL A 364 -10.05 -1.45 -0.73
N ILE A 365 -10.84 -1.64 0.33
CA ILE A 365 -10.65 -0.99 1.63
C ILE A 365 -9.29 -1.40 2.21
N LYS A 366 -8.93 -2.68 2.14
CA LYS A 366 -7.62 -3.17 2.58
C LYS A 366 -6.49 -2.50 1.80
N SER A 367 -6.63 -2.33 0.48
CA SER A 367 -5.63 -1.63 -0.33
C SER A 367 -5.51 -0.16 0.08
N LEU A 368 -6.65 0.54 0.26
CA LEU A 368 -6.66 1.93 0.73
C LEU A 368 -5.98 2.04 2.10
N SER A 369 -6.25 1.12 3.02
CA SER A 369 -5.66 1.11 4.37
C SER A 369 -4.13 0.96 4.39
N SER A 370 -3.55 0.43 3.30
CA SER A 370 -2.09 0.28 3.16
C SER A 370 -1.38 1.53 2.65
N GLY A 371 -2.14 2.60 2.32
CA GLY A 371 -1.61 3.87 1.86
C GLY A 371 -0.75 4.57 2.91
N THR A 372 0.34 5.20 2.47
CA THR A 372 1.26 5.94 3.34
C THR A 372 0.53 7.05 4.09
N GLY A 373 0.66 7.08 5.42
CA GLY A 373 0.11 8.14 6.29
C GLY A 373 -1.30 7.87 6.83
N LEU A 374 -2.01 6.87 6.29
CA LEU A 374 -3.26 6.38 6.84
C LEU A 374 -2.99 5.50 8.07
N GLN A 375 -3.70 5.77 9.16
CA GLN A 375 -3.69 4.99 10.39
C GLN A 375 -5.11 4.54 10.69
N GLY A 376 -5.38 3.25 10.49
CA GLY A 376 -6.68 2.67 10.83
C GLY A 376 -7.82 3.21 9.97
N LEU A 377 -7.88 2.77 8.71
CA LEU A 377 -9.07 2.93 7.88
C LEU A 377 -10.16 1.95 8.36
N SER A 378 -11.32 2.48 8.73
CA SER A 378 -12.50 1.70 9.09
C SER A 378 -13.69 2.04 8.22
N GLU A 379 -14.48 1.03 7.91
CA GLU A 379 -15.78 1.18 7.29
C GLU A 379 -16.82 1.55 8.35
N VAL A 380 -17.59 2.61 8.08
CA VAL A 380 -18.67 3.09 8.94
C VAL A 380 -20.01 2.56 8.44
N SER A 381 -20.24 2.61 7.14
CA SER A 381 -21.46 2.13 6.51
C SER A 381 -21.18 1.67 5.07
N ARG A 382 -22.04 0.78 4.56
CA ARG A 382 -21.99 0.28 3.19
C ARG A 382 -23.40 0.13 2.66
N ARG A 383 -23.62 0.60 1.43
CA ARG A 383 -24.88 0.46 0.70
C ARG A 383 -24.62 0.07 -0.74
N MET A 384 -25.28 -0.99 -1.20
CA MET A 384 -25.19 -1.45 -2.58
C MET A 384 -26.44 -1.04 -3.35
N VAL A 385 -26.25 -0.57 -4.59
CA VAL A 385 -27.31 -0.22 -5.53
C VAL A 385 -26.95 -0.82 -6.88
N GLN A 386 -27.87 -1.54 -7.50
CA GLN A 386 -27.71 -2.06 -8.85
C GLN A 386 -28.48 -1.14 -9.81
N GLU A 387 -27.78 -0.60 -10.82
CA GLU A 387 -28.33 0.30 -11.82
C GLU A 387 -28.00 -0.25 -13.21
N GLY A 388 -28.96 -0.92 -13.85
CA GLY A 388 -28.74 -1.57 -15.14
C GLY A 388 -27.67 -2.67 -15.05
N ASP A 389 -26.61 -2.53 -15.85
CA ASP A 389 -25.46 -3.44 -15.90
C ASP A 389 -24.31 -2.97 -14.99
N GLN A 390 -24.59 -2.09 -14.04
CA GLN A 390 -23.62 -1.58 -13.07
C GLN A 390 -24.01 -1.96 -11.63
N ILE A 391 -23.02 -2.33 -10.82
CA ILE A 391 -23.17 -2.43 -9.36
C ILE A 391 -22.40 -1.29 -8.73
N LYS A 392 -23.10 -0.42 -8.00
CA LYS A 392 -22.54 0.69 -7.22
C LYS A 392 -22.54 0.33 -5.75
N THR A 393 -21.37 0.31 -5.12
CA THR A 393 -21.24 0.16 -3.67
C THR A 393 -20.76 1.47 -3.09
N PHE A 394 -21.64 2.14 -2.35
CA PHE A 394 -21.33 3.34 -1.57
C PHE A 394 -20.78 2.92 -0.21
N VAL A 395 -19.69 3.54 0.21
CA VAL A 395 -19.01 3.23 1.47
C VAL A 395 -18.71 4.53 2.20
N ASP A 396 -19.14 4.60 3.45
CA ASP A 396 -18.70 5.64 4.38
C ASP A 396 -17.46 5.14 5.13
N LEU A 397 -16.42 5.96 5.15
CA LEU A 397 -15.11 5.61 5.69
C LEU A 397 -14.73 6.57 6.83
N ARG A 398 -13.94 6.07 7.76
CA ARG A 398 -13.28 6.86 8.80
C ARG A 398 -11.82 6.45 8.86
N THR A 399 -10.93 7.42 9.05
CA THR A 399 -9.50 7.13 9.18
C THR A 399 -8.80 8.17 10.03
N LEU A 400 -7.64 7.83 10.58
CA LEU A 400 -6.71 8.78 11.16
C LEU A 400 -5.56 9.03 10.17
N PHE A 401 -5.09 10.26 10.10
CA PHE A 401 -3.93 10.67 9.31
C PHE A 401 -2.87 11.23 10.22
N ARG A 402 -1.66 10.70 10.15
CA ARG A 402 -0.53 11.23 10.90
C ARG A 402 0.39 12.01 9.98
N GLN A 403 0.33 13.34 10.07
CA GLN A 403 1.29 14.18 9.36
C GLN A 403 2.66 14.05 10.04
N PRO A 404 3.77 13.98 9.30
CA PRO A 404 5.11 13.79 9.86
C PRO A 404 5.53 14.83 10.91
N ARG A 405 4.90 16.01 10.89
CA ARG A 405 5.18 17.14 11.80
C ARG A 405 4.08 17.41 12.83
N ALA A 406 2.93 16.75 12.72
CA ALA A 406 1.83 16.95 13.68
C ALA A 406 2.00 16.03 14.89
N SER A 407 1.81 16.59 16.09
CA SER A 407 1.88 15.84 17.35
C SER A 407 0.67 14.92 17.54
N SER A 408 -0.49 15.30 17.01
CA SER A 408 -1.72 14.51 17.05
C SER A 408 -2.10 13.97 15.66
N PRO A 409 -2.68 12.76 15.58
CA PRO A 409 -3.34 12.31 14.37
C PRO A 409 -4.56 13.17 14.08
N LEU A 410 -4.77 13.51 12.81
CA LEU A 410 -5.97 14.18 12.32
C LEU A 410 -7.02 13.14 11.97
N GLU A 411 -8.27 13.37 12.37
CA GLU A 411 -9.37 12.48 12.04
C GLU A 411 -10.03 12.91 10.73
N PHE A 412 -10.20 11.96 9.81
CA PHE A 412 -10.83 12.18 8.52
C PHE A 412 -12.07 11.30 8.38
N GLN A 413 -13.08 11.87 7.75
CA GLN A 413 -14.23 11.14 7.22
C GLN A 413 -14.03 10.97 5.72
N GLY A 414 -14.60 9.90 5.17
CA GLY A 414 -14.55 9.64 3.74
C GLY A 414 -15.87 9.17 3.18
N LYS A 415 -16.15 9.56 1.93
CA LYS A 415 -17.21 9.01 1.10
C LYS A 415 -16.55 8.31 -0.08
N ALA A 416 -16.97 7.09 -0.38
CA ALA A 416 -16.46 6.34 -1.53
C ALA A 416 -17.60 5.70 -2.32
N VAL A 417 -17.37 5.53 -3.62
CA VAL A 417 -18.15 4.63 -4.47
C VAL A 417 -17.23 3.71 -5.25
N ILE A 418 -17.61 2.43 -5.27
CA ILE A 418 -17.02 1.41 -6.13
C ILE A 418 -18.08 1.07 -7.18
N ILE A 419 -17.80 1.37 -8.45
CA ILE A 419 -18.68 1.07 -9.58
C ILE A 419 -18.07 -0.07 -10.38
N ARG A 420 -18.77 -1.21 -10.42
CA ARG A 420 -18.42 -2.37 -11.25
C ARG A 420 -19.22 -2.31 -12.54
N ALA A 421 -18.53 -2.37 -13.67
CA ALA A 421 -19.11 -2.44 -15.01
C ALA A 421 -18.60 -3.69 -15.74
N ASN A 422 -19.06 -3.91 -16.96
CA ASN A 422 -18.55 -5.01 -17.79
C ASN A 422 -17.08 -4.84 -18.23
N THR A 423 -16.64 -3.59 -18.31
CA THR A 423 -15.31 -3.18 -18.79
C THR A 423 -14.28 -3.00 -17.69
N GLY A 424 -14.70 -2.79 -16.43
CA GLY A 424 -13.78 -2.58 -15.32
C GLY A 424 -14.44 -2.15 -14.02
N ILE A 425 -13.58 -1.68 -13.10
CA ILE A 425 -13.98 -1.18 -11.79
C ILE A 425 -13.44 0.23 -11.63
N LEU A 426 -14.35 1.16 -11.29
CA LEU A 426 -14.02 2.51 -10.84
C LEU A 426 -14.11 2.59 -9.33
N LEU A 427 -13.08 3.10 -8.68
CA LEU A 427 -13.12 3.57 -7.30
C LEU A 427 -12.98 5.09 -7.30
N VAL A 428 -13.95 5.79 -6.71
CA VAL A 428 -13.80 7.21 -6.35
C VAL A 428 -13.92 7.32 -4.84
N VAL A 429 -12.93 7.93 -4.20
CA VAL A 429 -12.93 8.17 -2.75
C VAL A 429 -12.54 9.60 -2.46
N SER A 430 -13.34 10.29 -1.65
CA SER A 430 -13.10 11.64 -1.16
C SER A 430 -12.98 11.61 0.36
N PHE A 431 -11.88 12.10 0.90
CA PHE A 431 -11.64 12.27 2.33
C PHE A 431 -11.60 13.76 2.68
N TYR A 432 -12.16 14.11 3.82
CA TYR A 432 -12.16 15.46 4.38
C TYR A 432 -11.96 15.40 5.89
N SER A 433 -11.39 16.46 6.47
CA SER A 433 -11.21 16.55 7.92
C SER A 433 -12.56 16.42 8.62
N LYS A 434 -12.60 15.75 9.77
CA LYS A 434 -13.82 15.68 10.59
C LYS A 434 -14.35 17.06 11.00
N ASP A 435 -13.44 18.03 11.12
CA ASP A 435 -13.77 19.41 11.50
C ASP A 435 -14.02 20.31 10.27
N SER A 436 -14.11 19.75 9.06
CA SER A 436 -14.42 20.51 7.84
C SER A 436 -15.85 21.08 7.87
N ALA A 437 -16.07 22.17 7.12
CA ALA A 437 -17.38 22.81 7.01
C ALA A 437 -18.46 21.83 6.47
N PRO A 438 -19.74 21.96 6.86
CA PRO A 438 -20.82 21.12 6.35
C PRO A 438 -20.93 21.08 4.81
N ALA A 439 -20.56 22.17 4.14
CA ALA A 439 -20.49 22.24 2.68
C ALA A 439 -19.57 21.15 2.09
N MET A 440 -18.53 20.71 2.81
CA MET A 440 -17.62 19.66 2.36
C MET A 440 -18.25 18.28 2.37
N ILE A 441 -19.17 18.02 3.29
CA ILE A 441 -19.94 16.77 3.31
C ILE A 441 -20.81 16.72 2.05
N ALA A 442 -21.53 17.81 1.75
CA ALA A 442 -22.33 17.93 0.53
C ALA A 442 -21.49 17.82 -0.74
N ALA A 443 -20.29 18.43 -0.76
CA ALA A 443 -19.37 18.31 -1.88
C ALA A 443 -18.89 16.87 -2.08
N ALA A 444 -18.53 16.16 -1.02
CA ALA A 444 -18.15 14.76 -1.08
C ALA A 444 -19.30 13.87 -1.58
N GLU A 445 -20.53 14.10 -1.14
CA GLU A 445 -21.71 13.37 -1.64
C GLU A 445 -21.98 13.65 -3.12
N ARG A 446 -21.82 14.90 -3.56
CA ARG A 446 -21.95 15.27 -4.97
C ARG A 446 -20.89 14.61 -5.85
N ILE A 447 -19.62 14.64 -5.43
CA ILE A 447 -18.52 13.92 -6.10
C ILE A 447 -18.92 12.45 -6.30
N ILE A 448 -19.31 11.77 -5.22
CA ILE A 448 -19.58 10.34 -5.24
C ILE A 448 -20.85 9.99 -6.06
N SER A 449 -21.89 10.81 -5.97
CA SER A 449 -23.13 10.61 -6.74
C SER A 449 -22.99 10.97 -8.22
N SER A 450 -22.03 11.81 -8.58
CA SER A 450 -21.75 12.19 -9.97
C SER A 450 -20.88 11.18 -10.73
N ALA A 451 -20.26 10.21 -10.04
CA ALA A 451 -19.39 9.23 -10.66
C ALA A 451 -20.13 8.35 -11.69
N ARG A 452 -19.55 8.21 -12.87
CA ARG A 452 -20.08 7.44 -14.01
C ARG A 452 -18.96 6.62 -14.65
N VAL A 453 -19.34 5.46 -15.17
CA VAL A 453 -18.51 4.56 -15.99
C VAL A 453 -19.19 4.36 -17.35
N PRO A 454 -18.46 3.88 -18.38
CA PRO A 454 -19.01 3.65 -19.72
C PRO A 454 -20.24 2.76 -19.77
#